data_AF-A0A0B8NHT0-F1
#
_entry.id   AF-A0A0B8NHT0-F1
#
_cell.length_a   1.000
_cell.length_b   1.000
_cell.length_c   1.000
_cell.angle_alpha   90.00
_cell.angle_beta   90.00
_cell.angle_gamma   90.00
#
_symmetry.space_group_name_H-M   'P 1'
#
loop_
_entity.id
_entity.type
_entity.pdbx_description
1 polymer ?
#
loop_
_entity_poly.entity_id
_entity_poly.type
_entity_poly.pdbx_seq_one_letter_code
_entity_poly.pdbx_strand_id
1 'polypeptide(L)'
;MTEGVHTVKLYDFGEGDSWTATGRPAWENLEVRIASGSRPTSDSPVHVLGVRVRTGPGHRGYNIFELVPPEPLVLPESTTAMSLWVWGANHDYTIEAHLADCEDEYLIKPLGSLRFSGWRRITLQFAAPLSGTRFVKFVVRTAPVERAKSFEIRLAEFTAITKGQVPGTL
;
A
#
# COMPACT_ATOMS: atom_id res chain seq x y z
N MET A 1 -24.83 -24.14 1.53
CA MET A 1 -23.60 -23.44 1.91
C MET A 1 -23.60 -22.11 1.17
N THR A 2 -23.52 -20.99 1.87
CA THR A 2 -23.53 -19.67 1.23
C THR A 2 -22.10 -19.16 1.18
N GLU A 3 -21.59 -18.89 -0.02
CA GLU A 3 -20.26 -18.33 -0.22
C GLU A 3 -20.23 -16.90 0.37
N GLY A 4 -19.37 -16.68 1.36
CA GLY A 4 -19.23 -15.40 2.04
C GLY A 4 -18.03 -14.60 1.54
N VAL A 5 -18.18 -13.28 1.42
CA VAL A 5 -17.06 -12.36 1.19
C VAL A 5 -16.61 -11.81 2.54
N HIS A 6 -15.33 -12.01 2.88
CA HIS A 6 -14.76 -11.55 4.14
C HIS A 6 -13.67 -10.51 3.90
N THR A 7 -13.64 -9.45 4.72
CA THR A 7 -12.53 -8.50 4.73
C THR A 7 -11.61 -8.82 5.91
N VAL A 8 -10.35 -9.10 5.60
CA VAL A 8 -9.30 -9.39 6.58
C VAL A 8 -8.34 -8.21 6.64
N LYS A 9 -8.10 -7.66 7.82
CA LYS A 9 -7.09 -6.60 8.01
C LYS A 9 -5.70 -7.26 7.92
N LEU A 10 -4.88 -6.81 6.96
CA LEU A 10 -3.50 -7.28 6.79
C LEU A 10 -2.53 -6.51 7.67
N TYR A 11 -2.80 -5.22 7.89
CA TYR A 11 -1.94 -4.37 8.70
C TYR A 11 -2.70 -3.21 9.35
N ASP A 12 -2.31 -2.86 10.58
CA ASP A 12 -2.73 -1.65 11.29
C ASP A 12 -1.46 -0.83 11.59
N PHE A 13 -1.35 0.37 11.04
CA PHE A 13 -0.09 1.15 11.01
C PHE A 13 0.21 1.85 12.37
N GLY A 14 0.37 1.07 13.44
CA GLY A 14 0.39 1.50 14.85
C GLY A 14 1.76 1.86 15.43
N GLU A 15 1.74 2.48 16.62
CA GLU A 15 2.95 2.93 17.35
C GLU A 15 3.96 1.78 17.57
N GLY A 16 5.18 1.92 17.04
CA GLY A 16 6.27 0.93 17.16
C GLY A 16 6.67 0.23 15.85
N ASP A 17 5.95 0.50 14.77
CA ASP A 17 6.21 -0.07 13.45
C ASP A 17 7.61 0.29 12.88
N SER A 18 8.23 -0.68 12.20
CA SER A 18 9.58 -0.56 11.60
C SER A 18 9.55 -0.64 10.07
N TRP A 19 8.44 -0.18 9.45
CA TRP A 19 8.39 -0.03 8.00
C TRP A 19 9.56 0.81 7.52
N THR A 20 10.27 0.30 6.53
CA THR A 20 11.36 1.03 5.91
C THR A 20 10.86 1.65 4.62
N ALA A 21 11.37 2.84 4.32
CA ALA A 21 11.24 3.37 2.99
C ALA A 21 12.61 3.52 2.35
N THR A 22 12.66 3.25 1.06
CA THR A 22 13.85 3.47 0.25
C THR A 22 13.44 4.18 -1.03
N GLY A 23 14.38 4.80 -1.74
CA GLY A 23 14.07 5.27 -3.07
C GLY A 23 15.27 5.33 -3.99
N ARG A 24 14.98 5.38 -5.29
CA ARG A 24 15.95 5.32 -6.37
C ARG A 24 15.67 6.45 -7.37
N PRO A 25 16.68 7.24 -7.78
CA PRO A 25 18.06 7.26 -7.27
C PRO A 25 18.10 7.53 -5.76
N ALA A 26 19.17 7.10 -5.09
CA ALA A 26 19.29 7.16 -3.64
C ALA A 26 19.04 8.59 -3.14
N TRP A 27 17.92 8.81 -2.44
CA TRP A 27 17.55 10.11 -1.90
C TRP A 27 18.31 10.37 -0.62
N GLU A 28 18.98 11.52 -0.50
CA GLU A 28 19.71 11.89 0.72
C GLU A 28 18.77 12.24 1.90
N ASN A 29 17.47 12.49 1.65
CA ASN A 29 16.53 13.02 2.66
C ASN A 29 15.15 12.31 2.68
N LEU A 30 15.15 10.98 2.84
CA LEU A 30 13.92 10.20 2.98
C LEU A 30 13.48 10.13 4.46
N GLU A 31 12.36 10.75 4.83
CA GLU A 31 11.82 10.73 6.20
C GLU A 31 10.54 9.87 6.26
N VAL A 32 10.66 8.65 6.81
CA VAL A 32 9.48 7.86 7.19
C VAL A 32 8.94 8.39 8.52
N ARG A 33 7.65 8.73 8.57
CA ARG A 33 6.98 9.16 9.80
C ARG A 33 5.68 8.42 9.97
N ILE A 34 5.71 7.38 10.78
CA ILE A 34 4.50 6.70 11.22
C ILE A 34 3.83 7.60 12.26
N ALA A 35 2.59 7.97 12.02
CA ALA A 35 1.87 8.90 12.87
C ALA A 35 0.40 8.49 12.98
N SER A 36 -0.17 8.63 14.17
CA SER A 36 -1.62 8.53 14.32
C SER A 36 -2.30 9.69 13.57
N GLY A 37 -3.33 9.40 12.79
CA GLY A 37 -4.06 10.40 12.01
C GLY A 37 -5.57 10.14 12.00
N SER A 38 -6.30 10.93 11.22
CA SER A 38 -7.73 10.71 10.99
C SER A 38 -8.00 10.69 9.49
N ARG A 39 -8.74 9.67 9.02
CA ARG A 39 -9.31 9.66 7.68
C ARG A 39 -10.71 10.28 7.72
N PRO A 40 -11.16 11.04 6.69
CA PRO A 40 -12.45 11.73 6.69
C PRO A 40 -13.69 10.87 6.99
N THR A 41 -13.61 9.55 6.86
CA THR A 41 -14.75 8.64 7.04
C THR A 41 -14.63 7.79 8.31
N SER A 42 -13.75 8.15 9.24
CA SER A 42 -13.61 7.45 10.53
C SER A 42 -13.84 8.43 11.65
N ASP A 43 -14.83 8.15 12.51
CA ASP A 43 -15.07 8.88 13.75
C ASP A 43 -14.02 8.56 14.83
N SER A 44 -13.22 7.51 14.61
CA SER A 44 -12.07 7.13 15.43
C SER A 44 -10.75 7.47 14.73
N PRO A 45 -9.68 7.83 15.46
CA PRO A 45 -8.35 7.96 14.87
C PRO A 45 -7.95 6.65 14.20
N VAL A 46 -7.41 6.75 12.99
CA VAL A 46 -6.81 5.64 12.26
C VAL A 46 -5.30 5.79 12.32
N HIS A 47 -4.65 4.66 12.45
CA HIS A 47 -3.22 4.55 12.34
C HIS A 47 -2.78 4.83 10.89
N VAL A 48 -1.90 5.82 10.69
CA VAL A 48 -1.50 6.31 9.37
C VAL A 48 0.02 6.18 9.19
N LEU A 49 0.41 5.45 8.15
CA LEU A 49 1.79 5.49 7.68
C LEU A 49 1.99 6.71 6.78
N GLY A 50 2.60 7.76 7.31
CA GLY A 50 3.04 8.92 6.54
C GLY A 50 4.47 8.73 6.05
N VAL A 51 4.73 8.89 4.76
CA VAL A 51 6.11 9.06 4.30
C VAL A 51 6.28 10.38 3.60
N ARG A 52 7.22 11.16 4.12
CA ARG A 52 7.62 12.43 3.56
C ARG A 52 8.95 12.22 2.84
N VAL A 53 8.88 12.39 1.53
CA VAL A 53 10.07 12.44 0.69
C VAL A 53 10.46 13.90 0.58
N ARG A 54 11.68 14.27 1.01
CA ARG A 54 12.25 15.58 0.73
C ARG A 54 13.20 15.46 -0.44
N THR A 55 12.96 16.23 -1.48
CA THR A 55 13.82 16.25 -2.66
C THR A 55 14.63 17.54 -2.67
N GLY A 56 15.89 17.45 -3.09
CA GLY A 56 16.71 18.64 -3.38
C GLY A 56 16.16 19.43 -4.59
N PRO A 57 16.60 20.68 -4.79
CA PRO A 57 16.24 21.43 -5.99
C PRO A 57 16.79 20.74 -7.24
N GLY A 58 15.90 20.45 -8.21
CA GLY A 58 16.31 20.01 -9.56
C GLY A 58 16.06 18.54 -9.91
N HIS A 59 15.59 17.70 -8.98
CA HIS A 59 15.29 16.29 -9.31
C HIS A 59 14.07 16.19 -10.25
N ARG A 60 14.30 15.60 -11.42
CA ARG A 60 13.30 15.20 -12.42
C ARG A 60 13.63 13.79 -12.89
N GLY A 61 12.65 13.07 -13.44
CA GLY A 61 12.85 11.75 -14.00
C GLY A 61 12.04 10.66 -13.30
N TYR A 62 12.22 9.42 -13.78
CA TYR A 62 11.63 8.23 -13.17
C TYR A 62 12.27 7.97 -11.82
N ASN A 63 11.54 8.25 -10.75
CA ASN A 63 11.96 7.87 -9.43
C ASN A 63 11.07 6.76 -8.88
N ILE A 64 11.70 5.91 -8.07
CA ILE A 64 11.05 4.82 -7.38
C ILE A 64 11.13 5.11 -5.89
N PHE A 65 10.03 4.86 -5.21
CA PHE A 65 9.92 4.93 -3.77
C PHE A 65 9.29 3.63 -3.28
N GLU A 66 9.99 2.90 -2.42
CA GLU A 66 9.54 1.60 -1.93
C GLU A 66 9.17 1.73 -0.46
N LEU A 67 8.03 1.16 -0.07
CA LEU A 67 7.56 1.02 1.31
C LEU A 67 7.56 -0.46 1.64
N VAL A 68 8.45 -0.86 2.55
CA VAL A 68 8.68 -2.25 2.89
C VAL A 68 8.25 -2.48 4.34
N PRO A 69 7.32 -3.43 4.60
CA PRO A 69 7.00 -3.86 5.95
C PRO A 69 8.23 -4.50 6.62
N PRO A 70 8.23 -4.64 7.97
CA PRO A 70 9.31 -5.34 8.68
C PRO A 70 9.53 -6.77 8.18
N GLU A 71 8.45 -7.45 7.82
CA GLU A 71 8.43 -8.77 7.24
C GLU A 71 7.32 -8.87 6.17
N PRO A 72 7.46 -9.75 5.17
CA PRO A 72 6.40 -9.97 4.20
C PRO A 72 5.09 -10.39 4.88
N LEU A 73 3.97 -9.77 4.48
CA LEU A 73 2.66 -10.06 5.07
C LEU A 73 2.00 -11.22 4.33
N VAL A 74 1.71 -12.32 5.02
CA VAL A 74 1.04 -13.48 4.42
C VAL A 74 -0.39 -13.11 4.04
N LEU A 75 -0.75 -13.30 2.76
CA LEU A 75 -2.13 -13.12 2.33
C LEU A 75 -2.95 -14.34 2.75
N PRO A 76 -4.19 -14.15 3.25
CA PRO A 76 -5.08 -15.26 3.52
C PRO A 76 -5.35 -16.10 2.27
N GLU A 77 -5.66 -17.37 2.48
CA GLU A 77 -6.10 -18.27 1.41
C GLU A 77 -7.37 -17.73 0.71
N SER A 78 -7.48 -18.01 -0.59
CA SER A 78 -8.59 -17.56 -1.43
C SER A 78 -8.77 -16.03 -1.43
N THR A 79 -7.67 -15.28 -1.37
CA THR A 79 -7.69 -13.81 -1.49
C THR A 79 -8.07 -13.41 -2.92
N THR A 80 -9.17 -12.68 -3.07
CA THR A 80 -9.71 -12.24 -4.36
C THR A 80 -9.46 -10.76 -4.66
N ALA A 81 -9.17 -9.96 -3.63
CA ALA A 81 -8.76 -8.58 -3.81
C ALA A 81 -7.90 -8.09 -2.64
N MET A 82 -7.17 -7.00 -2.84
CA MET A 82 -6.56 -6.21 -1.78
C MET A 82 -7.06 -4.77 -1.85
N SER A 83 -7.19 -4.12 -0.70
CA SER A 83 -7.56 -2.72 -0.64
C SER A 83 -6.70 -1.94 0.32
N LEU A 84 -6.44 -0.68 -0.03
CA LEU A 84 -5.60 0.23 0.72
C LEU A 84 -6.24 1.61 0.69
N TRP A 85 -6.24 2.30 1.82
CA TRP A 85 -6.55 3.72 1.83
C TRP A 85 -5.29 4.53 1.61
N VAL A 86 -5.37 5.44 0.64
CA VAL A 86 -4.25 6.28 0.25
C VAL A 86 -4.72 7.72 0.21
N TRP A 87 -3.93 8.61 0.80
CA TRP A 87 -4.06 10.05 0.61
C TRP A 87 -3.21 10.49 -0.58
N GLY A 88 -3.85 11.12 -1.56
CA GLY A 88 -3.20 11.72 -2.71
C GLY A 88 -3.12 13.24 -2.58
N ALA A 89 -2.01 13.82 -3.04
CA ALA A 89 -1.82 15.26 -3.17
C ALA A 89 -1.97 15.75 -4.63
N ASN A 90 -2.58 14.94 -5.50
CA ASN A 90 -2.73 15.18 -6.95
C ASN A 90 -1.38 15.20 -7.72
N HIS A 91 -0.46 14.33 -7.32
CA HIS A 91 0.77 14.06 -8.07
C HIS A 91 0.52 13.06 -9.18
N ASP A 92 1.23 13.17 -10.30
CA ASP A 92 1.21 12.23 -11.42
C ASP A 92 2.07 11.00 -11.12
N TYR A 93 1.73 10.34 -10.01
CA TYR A 93 2.42 9.16 -9.50
C TYR A 93 1.52 7.93 -9.60
N THR A 94 2.12 6.75 -9.61
CA THR A 94 1.41 5.47 -9.53
C THR A 94 1.89 4.67 -8.34
N ILE A 95 1.02 3.83 -7.79
CA ILE A 95 1.36 2.88 -6.73
C ILE A 95 1.15 1.44 -7.22
N GLU A 96 2.08 0.57 -6.84
CA GLU A 96 2.12 -0.87 -7.13
C GLU A 96 2.18 -1.65 -5.82
N ALA A 97 1.61 -2.85 -5.81
CA ALA A 97 1.86 -3.87 -4.79
C ALA A 97 2.78 -4.94 -5.40
N HIS A 98 3.88 -5.23 -4.73
CA HIS A 98 4.76 -6.34 -5.09
C HIS A 98 4.42 -7.52 -4.17
N LEU A 99 4.11 -8.65 -4.78
CA LEU A 99 3.79 -9.90 -4.12
C LEU A 99 4.88 -10.92 -4.41
N ALA A 100 5.02 -11.93 -3.56
CA ALA A 100 5.81 -13.12 -3.83
C ALA A 100 4.96 -14.36 -3.58
N ASP A 101 5.09 -15.37 -4.41
CA ASP A 101 4.49 -16.68 -4.15
C ASP A 101 5.39 -17.55 -3.25
N CYS A 102 5.03 -18.82 -3.11
CA CYS A 102 5.78 -19.80 -2.33
C CYS A 102 7.14 -20.18 -2.93
N GLU A 103 7.37 -19.88 -4.20
CA GLU A 103 8.62 -20.13 -4.92
C GLU A 103 9.52 -18.88 -4.97
N ASP A 104 9.12 -17.83 -4.24
CA ASP A 104 9.75 -16.51 -4.21
C ASP A 104 9.71 -15.75 -5.56
N GLU A 105 8.82 -16.14 -6.47
CA GLU A 105 8.61 -15.40 -7.72
C GLU A 105 7.80 -14.12 -7.48
N TYR A 106 8.31 -13.00 -7.99
CA TYR A 106 7.70 -11.69 -7.77
C TYR A 106 6.56 -11.40 -8.75
N LEU A 107 5.36 -11.13 -8.22
CA LEU A 107 4.23 -10.61 -8.98
C LEU A 107 4.03 -9.13 -8.70
N ILE A 108 4.27 -8.29 -9.71
CA ILE A 108 4.02 -6.84 -9.64
C ILE A 108 2.58 -6.56 -10.08
N LYS A 109 1.80 -5.90 -9.22
CA LYS A 109 0.42 -5.54 -9.51
C LYS A 109 0.17 -4.04 -9.37
N PRO A 110 -0.35 -3.36 -10.40
CA PRO A 110 -0.69 -1.94 -10.30
C PRO A 110 -1.90 -1.77 -9.40
N LEU A 111 -1.77 -0.94 -8.34
CA LEU A 111 -2.88 -0.56 -7.49
C LEU A 111 -3.65 0.61 -8.12
N GLY A 112 -2.95 1.61 -8.66
CA GLY A 112 -3.59 2.72 -9.38
C GLY A 112 -2.76 4.00 -9.42
N SER A 113 -3.39 5.07 -9.89
CA SER A 113 -2.82 6.43 -9.93
C SER A 113 -3.08 7.19 -8.64
N LEU A 114 -2.12 8.00 -8.20
CA LEU A 114 -2.20 8.95 -7.09
C LEU A 114 -2.58 10.38 -7.54
N ARG A 115 -3.02 10.55 -8.79
CA ARG A 115 -3.49 11.81 -9.37
C ARG A 115 -4.92 12.14 -8.92
N PHE A 116 -5.09 12.25 -7.61
CA PHE A 116 -6.31 12.70 -6.94
C PHE A 116 -5.94 13.44 -5.66
N SER A 117 -6.84 14.29 -5.16
CA SER A 117 -6.66 15.01 -3.90
C SER A 117 -7.49 14.38 -2.78
N GLY A 118 -6.90 14.23 -1.60
CA GLY A 118 -7.58 13.69 -0.43
C GLY A 118 -7.46 12.17 -0.31
N TRP A 119 -8.27 11.59 0.58
CA TRP A 119 -8.26 10.15 0.84
C TRP A 119 -9.14 9.38 -0.14
N ARG A 120 -8.62 8.27 -0.67
CA ARG A 120 -9.37 7.34 -1.53
C ARG A 120 -9.03 5.89 -1.20
N ARG A 121 -10.04 5.02 -1.27
CA ARG A 121 -9.83 3.57 -1.25
C ARG A 121 -9.42 3.13 -2.64
N ILE A 122 -8.26 2.51 -2.75
CA ILE A 122 -7.81 1.85 -3.96
C ILE A 122 -7.99 0.35 -3.73
N THR A 123 -8.60 -0.34 -4.67
CA THR A 123 -8.86 -1.79 -4.58
C THR A 123 -8.35 -2.45 -5.86
N LEU A 124 -7.49 -3.45 -5.68
CA LEU A 124 -6.99 -4.32 -6.73
C LEU A 124 -7.73 -5.65 -6.64
N GLN A 125 -8.48 -5.99 -7.70
CA GLN A 125 -9.06 -7.33 -7.86
C GLN A 125 -8.09 -8.24 -8.60
N PHE A 126 -7.99 -9.48 -8.15
CA PHE A 126 -7.24 -10.52 -8.83
C PHE A 126 -8.14 -11.28 -9.81
N ALA A 127 -7.57 -11.72 -10.93
CA ALA A 127 -8.29 -12.49 -11.94
C ALA A 127 -8.69 -13.89 -11.41
N ALA A 128 -7.89 -14.44 -10.51
CA ALA A 128 -8.16 -15.68 -9.80
C ALA A 128 -7.81 -15.49 -8.30
N PRO A 129 -8.47 -16.23 -7.39
CA PRO A 129 -8.09 -16.23 -5.98
C PRO A 129 -6.63 -16.62 -5.79
N LEU A 130 -5.93 -15.91 -4.91
CA LEU A 130 -4.55 -16.19 -4.55
C LEU A 130 -4.50 -17.12 -3.33
N SER A 131 -3.47 -17.96 -3.32
CA SER A 131 -3.12 -18.93 -2.28
C SER A 131 -1.60 -18.97 -2.12
N GLY A 132 -1.11 -19.20 -0.91
CA GLY A 132 0.35 -19.26 -0.64
C GLY A 132 1.14 -18.00 -1.04
N THR A 133 0.47 -16.85 -1.15
CA THR A 133 1.08 -15.58 -1.60
C THR A 133 1.35 -14.66 -0.42
N ARG A 134 2.46 -13.92 -0.46
CA ARG A 134 2.78 -12.88 0.53
C ARG A 134 2.93 -11.51 -0.14
N PHE A 135 2.48 -10.48 0.56
CA PHE A 135 2.74 -9.10 0.20
C PHE A 135 4.14 -8.70 0.66
N VAL A 136 4.94 -8.14 -0.25
CA VAL A 136 6.36 -7.81 0.02
C VAL A 136 6.56 -6.32 0.22
N LYS A 137 5.99 -5.46 -0.63
CA LYS A 137 6.18 -4.00 -0.54
C LYS A 137 5.17 -3.23 -1.39
N PHE A 138 4.97 -1.97 -1.06
CA PHE A 138 4.42 -1.01 -2.02
C PHE A 138 5.54 -0.32 -2.77
N VAL A 139 5.30 -0.01 -4.04
CA VAL A 139 6.21 0.78 -4.85
C VAL A 139 5.46 1.94 -5.48
N VAL A 140 5.93 3.16 -5.22
CA VAL A 140 5.44 4.38 -5.83
C VAL A 140 6.41 4.81 -6.92
N ARG A 141 5.87 5.15 -8.09
CA ARG A 141 6.65 5.63 -9.23
C ARG A 141 6.25 7.04 -9.59
N THR A 142 7.23 7.90 -9.85
CA THR A 142 6.99 9.26 -10.34
C THR A 142 7.00 9.30 -11.87
N ALA A 143 6.15 10.13 -12.46
CA ALA A 143 6.24 10.41 -13.90
C ALA A 143 7.52 11.21 -14.22
N PRO A 144 8.17 10.98 -15.39
CA PRO A 144 9.43 11.65 -15.75
C PRO A 144 9.34 13.16 -15.86
N VAL A 145 8.17 13.63 -16.30
CA VAL A 145 7.88 15.03 -16.60
C VAL A 145 7.54 15.83 -15.34
N GLU A 146 7.18 15.14 -14.25
CA GLU A 146 6.87 15.80 -12.99
C GLU A 146 8.17 16.17 -12.27
N ARG A 147 8.23 17.41 -11.75
CA ARG A 147 9.30 17.77 -10.81
C ARG A 147 9.00 17.01 -9.53
N ALA A 148 9.91 16.14 -9.12
CA ALA A 148 9.84 15.53 -7.80
C ALA A 148 10.05 16.66 -6.78
N LYS A 149 8.96 17.30 -6.34
CA LYS A 149 8.92 18.19 -5.18
C LYS A 149 8.89 17.34 -3.93
N SER A 150 9.22 17.92 -2.78
CA SER A 150 8.91 17.26 -1.50
C SER A 150 7.43 16.88 -1.48
N PHE A 151 7.15 15.60 -1.26
CA PHE A 151 5.80 15.07 -1.30
C PHE A 151 5.54 14.18 -0.09
N GLU A 152 4.27 14.03 0.25
CA GLU A 152 3.82 13.20 1.35
C GLU A 152 2.79 12.20 0.83
N ILE A 153 2.99 10.93 1.13
CA ILE A 153 1.99 9.88 0.90
C ILE A 153 1.56 9.38 2.27
N ARG A 154 0.25 9.21 2.45
CA ARG A 154 -0.30 8.64 3.67
C ARG A 154 -1.07 7.38 3.32
N LEU A 155 -0.77 6.30 4.02
CA LEU A 155 -1.44 5.02 3.89
C LEU A 155 -2.22 4.70 5.17
N ALA A 156 -3.38 4.08 5.03
CA ALA A 156 -4.18 3.59 6.14
C ALA A 156 -4.88 2.28 5.74
N GLU A 157 -5.21 1.46 6.74
CA GLU A 157 -6.07 0.26 6.60
C GLU A 157 -5.75 -0.60 5.37
N PHE A 158 -4.68 -1.40 5.45
CA PHE A 158 -4.38 -2.38 4.41
C PHE A 158 -5.15 -3.67 4.67
N THR A 159 -5.96 -4.11 3.71
CA THR A 159 -6.86 -5.27 3.87
C THR A 159 -6.82 -6.21 2.67
N ALA A 160 -7.06 -7.50 2.91
CA ALA A 160 -7.41 -8.49 1.91
C ALA A 160 -8.92 -8.75 1.90
N ILE A 161 -9.46 -9.13 0.75
CA ILE A 161 -10.84 -9.59 0.59
C ILE A 161 -10.77 -11.04 0.14
N THR A 162 -11.36 -11.95 0.91
CA THR A 162 -11.34 -13.39 0.64
C THR A 162 -12.74 -13.89 0.31
N LYS A 163 -12.80 -14.96 -0.48
CA LYS A 163 -14.01 -15.77 -0.64
C LYS A 163 -13.84 -17.06 0.14
N GLY A 164 -14.81 -17.41 0.98
CA GLY A 164 -14.71 -18.60 1.82
C GLY A 164 -16.06 -19.19 2.22
N GLN A 165 -16.03 -20.45 2.67
CA GLN A 165 -17.18 -21.10 3.30
C GLN A 165 -17.24 -20.70 4.78
N VAL A 166 -18.41 -20.27 5.26
CA VAL A 166 -18.66 -20.14 6.70
C VAL A 166 -18.75 -21.57 7.26
N PRO A 167 -18.03 -21.94 8.35
CA PRO A 167 -18.37 -23.15 9.08
C PRO A 167 -19.82 -23.00 9.54
N GLY A 168 -20.72 -23.81 9.00
CA GLY A 168 -22.11 -23.81 9.42
C GLY A 168 -22.14 -23.99 10.94
N THR A 169 -22.74 -23.05 11.65
CA THR A 169 -23.11 -23.26 13.04
C THR A 169 -24.05 -24.46 13.05
N LEU A 170 -23.58 -25.57 13.62
CA LEU A 170 -24.41 -26.75 13.91
C LEU A 170 -25.52 -26.37 14.89
#